data_AF-A0A9D3ABI3-F1
#
_entry.id   AF-A0A9D3ABI3-F1
#
_cell.length_a   1.000
_cell.length_b   1.000
_cell.length_c   1.000
_cell.angle_alpha   90.00
_cell.angle_beta   90.00
_cell.angle_gamma   90.00
#
_symmetry.space_group_name_H-M   'P 1'
#
loop_
_entity.id
_entity.type
_entity.pdbx_description
1 polymer ?
#
loop_
_entity_poly.entity_id
_entity_poly.type
_entity_poly.pdbx_seq_one_letter_code
_entity_poly.pdbx_strand_id
1 'polypeptide(L)' 'MLPTPELVRQYISDNLACDHIEVQGDGSHFEAVIVSSA' A
#
# COMPACT_ATOMS: atom_id res chain seq x y z
N MET A 1 0.78 11.32 -14.39
CA MET A 1 0.36 11.41 -12.98
C MET A 1 1.13 10.34 -12.23
N LEU A 2 1.87 10.69 -11.19
CA LEU A 2 2.60 9.72 -10.39
C LEU A 2 1.60 9.02 -9.45
N PRO A 3 1.71 7.70 -9.22
CA PRO A 3 0.86 7.00 -8.27
C PRO A 3 1.02 7.61 -6.88
N THR A 4 -0.06 7.73 -6.12
CA THR A 4 -0.01 8.19 -4.73
C THR A 4 0.11 6.99 -3.79
N PRO A 5 0.68 7.16 -2.59
CA PRO A 5 0.72 6.10 -1.58
C PRO A 5 -0.68 5.58 -1.23
N GLU A 6 -1.71 6.43 -1.27
CA GLU A 6 -3.10 6.02 -1.09
C GLU A 6 -3.57 5.05 -2.18
N LEU A 7 -3.21 5.31 -3.44
CA LEU A 7 -3.57 4.45 -4.56
C LEU A 7 -2.92 3.07 -4.41
N VAL A 8 -1.63 3.04 -4.05
CA VAL A 8 -0.88 1.79 -3.80
C VAL A 8 -1.49 1.02 -2.62
N ARG A 9 -1.83 1.70 -1.52
CA ARG A 9 -2.54 1.10 -0.38
C ARG A 9 -3.84 0.44 -0.82
N GLN A 10 -4.62 1.13 -1.66
CA GLN A 10 -5.89 0.63 -2.14
C GLN A 10 -5.72 -0.65 -2.97
N TYR A 11 -4.77 -0.66 -3.92
CA TYR A 11 -4.47 -1.83 -4.73
C TYR A 11 -4.08 -3.06 -3.89
N ILE A 12 -3.27 -2.85 -2.85
CA ILE A 12 -2.85 -3.93 -1.95
C ILE A 12 -4.05 -4.46 -1.17
N SER A 13 -4.87 -3.57 -0.59
CA SER A 13 -6.04 -3.96 0.22
C SER A 13 -7.13 -4.66 -0.58
N ASP A 14 -7.22 -4.41 -1.89
CA ASP A 14 -8.22 -5.02 -2.77
C ASP A 14 -7.83 -6.46 -3.17
N ASN A 15 -6.52 -6.74 -3.24
CA ASN A 15 -5.98 -8.03 -3.69
C ASN A 15 -5.48 -8.93 -2.55
N LEU A 16 -5.26 -8.38 -1.35
CA LEU A 16 -4.77 -9.11 -0.19
C LEU A 16 -5.57 -8.71 1.06
N ALA A 17 -5.99 -9.72 1.83
CA ALA A 17 -6.59 -9.49 3.14
C ALA A 17 -5.50 -9.07 4.12
N CYS A 18 -5.49 -7.79 4.48
CA CYS A 18 -4.50 -7.20 5.37
C CYS A 18 -5.20 -6.57 6.57
N ASP A 19 -4.70 -6.82 7.77
CA ASP A 19 -5.14 -6.16 9.00
C ASP A 19 -4.55 -4.75 9.12
N HIS A 20 -3.31 -4.57 8.68
CA HIS A 20 -2.63 -3.27 8.69
C HIS A 20 -1.89 -3.03 7.39
N ILE A 21 -2.08 -1.86 6.79
CA ILE A 21 -1.34 -1.43 5.60
C ILE A 21 -0.94 0.03 5.80
N GLU A 22 0.37 0.26 5.86
CA GLU A 22 0.97 1.58 5.75
C GLU A 22 1.76 1.66 4.45
N VAL A 23 1.51 2.70 3.68
CA VAL A 23 2.26 2.99 2.46
C VAL A 23 2.79 4.40 2.54
N GLN A 24 4.10 4.54 2.36
CA GLN A 24 4.81 5.81 2.32
C GLN A 24 5.51 5.94 0.98
N GLY A 25 5.57 7.14 0.42
CA GLY A 25 6.27 7.36 -0.83
C GLY A 25 6.27 8.79 -1.31
N ASP A 26 7.25 9.11 -2.14
CA ASP A 26 7.48 10.44 -2.74
C ASP A 26 6.89 10.56 -4.16
N GLY A 27 6.17 9.54 -4.62
CA GLY A 27 5.57 9.45 -5.95
C GLY A 27 6.42 8.64 -6.94
N SER A 28 7.70 8.40 -6.67
CA SER A 28 8.58 7.53 -7.48
C SER A 28 9.09 6.31 -6.71
N HIS A 29 9.36 6.46 -5.41
CA HIS A 29 9.65 5.35 -4.51
C HIS A 29 8.51 5.16 -3.52
N PHE A 30 8.19 3.89 -3.24
CA PHE A 30 7.16 3.51 -2.28
C PHE A 30 7.69 2.43 -1.36
N GLU A 31 7.43 2.60 -0.07
CA GLU A 31 7.65 1.59 0.96
C GLU A 31 6.28 1.23 1.53
N ALA A 32 5.99 -0.06 1.59
CA ALA A 32 4.72 -0.58 2.11
C ALA A 32 5.00 -1.57 3.25
N VAL A 33 4.44 -1.28 4.43
CA VAL A 33 4.42 -2.19 5.57
C VAL A 33 3.03 -2.81 5.63
N ILE A 34 2.99 -4.13 5.48
CA ILE A 34 1.75 -4.89 5.37
C ILE A 34 1.75 -5.97 6.46
N VAL A 35 0.70 -6.00 7.25
CA VAL A 35 0.42 -7.08 8.19
C VAL A 35 -0.81 -7.81 7.69
N SER A 36 -0.63 -9.04 7.26
CA SER A 36 -1.69 -9.97 6.86
C SER A 36 -1.77 -11.10 7.87
N SER A 37 -2.99 -11.51 8.21
CA SER A 37 -3.28 -12.63 9.11
C SER A 37 -3.30 -14.00 8.40
N ALA A 38 -2.90 -14.03 7.12
CA ALA A 38 -2.74 -15.25 6.31
C ALA A 38 -1.57 -16.14 6.76
#